data_AF-A0AAD8M4Q8-F1
#
_entry.id   AF-A0AAD8M4Q8-F1
#
_cell.length_a   1.000
_cell.length_b   1.000
_cell.length_c   1.000
_cell.angle_alpha   90.00
_cell.angle_beta   90.00
_cell.angle_gamma   90.00
#
_symmetry.space_group_name_H-M   'P 1'
#
loop_
_entity.id
_entity.type
_entity.pdbx_description
1 polymer ?
#
loop_
_entity_poly.entity_id
_entity_poly.type
_entity_poly.pdbx_seq_one_letter_code
_entity_poly.pdbx_strand_id
1 'polypeptide(L)'
;MDNETYIPLFQEVNKFFEGLNMKIIEDIPTFLVDKHEINKLSHEFGEKDQLRNPVGMVTYKSGFFVKSVARSFLGGKNIHVVKKVQYIRNDQEVTSLLLVYGFPRLAIGATLAHEMMHAWMRIEGYKGLTIEVEEGICEVMAHRWLDWYAFVGDDFLHTTPEQAQFLRNLKEFLQNKIERNDCKIYGGGFRDAKWAIEKYGLKYTISHVAQTGKFPQ
;
A
#
# COMPACT_ATOMS: atom_id res chain seq x y z
N MET A 1 10.69 -9.99 -4.76
CA MET A 1 11.29 -8.99 -3.86
C MET A 1 11.67 -9.67 -2.56
N ASP A 2 12.85 -9.35 -2.04
CA ASP A 2 13.39 -9.77 -0.76
C ASP A 2 13.70 -8.52 0.11
N ASN A 3 14.25 -8.71 1.31
CA ASN A 3 14.51 -7.60 2.23
C ASN A 3 15.53 -6.58 1.68
N GLU A 4 16.51 -7.01 0.87
CA GLU A 4 17.54 -6.12 0.30
C GLU A 4 16.93 -5.19 -0.75
N THR A 5 16.02 -5.71 -1.57
CA THR A 5 15.31 -4.92 -2.59
C THR A 5 14.12 -4.13 -2.05
N TYR A 6 13.62 -4.48 -0.86
CA TYR A 6 12.50 -3.80 -0.21
C TYR A 6 12.88 -2.44 0.37
N ILE A 7 14.03 -2.32 1.05
CA ILE A 7 14.44 -1.06 1.70
C ILE A 7 14.46 0.12 0.70
N PRO A 8 15.05 -0.01 -0.50
CA PRO A 8 14.98 1.04 -1.52
C PRO A 8 13.54 1.39 -1.92
N LEU A 9 12.64 0.40 -2.04
CA LEU A 9 11.23 0.68 -2.40
C LEU A 9 10.54 1.49 -1.32
N PHE A 10 10.72 1.12 -0.05
CA PHE A 10 10.15 1.87 1.07
C PHE A 10 10.62 3.32 1.07
N GLN A 11 11.91 3.57 0.79
CA GLN A 11 12.45 4.92 0.68
C GLN A 11 11.83 5.71 -0.49
N GLU A 12 11.60 5.07 -1.63
CA GLU A 12 10.94 5.72 -2.77
C GLU A 12 9.48 6.07 -2.47
N VAL A 13 8.72 5.17 -1.83
CA VAL A 13 7.34 5.48 -1.41
C VAL A 13 7.34 6.61 -0.38
N ASN A 14 8.27 6.63 0.57
CA ASN A 14 8.42 7.78 1.47
C ASN A 14 8.71 9.09 0.74
N LYS A 15 9.59 9.09 -0.27
CA LYS A 15 9.86 10.28 -1.11
C LYS A 15 8.62 10.74 -1.87
N PHE A 16 7.80 9.81 -2.35
CA PHE A 16 6.52 10.11 -2.98
C PHE A 16 5.59 10.85 -2.01
N PHE A 17 5.43 10.35 -0.77
CA PHE A 17 4.63 11.02 0.26
C PHE A 17 5.23 12.37 0.70
N GLU A 18 6.55 12.48 0.82
CA GLU A 18 7.23 13.73 1.15
C GLU A 18 7.00 14.79 0.07
N GLY A 19 7.03 14.41 -1.22
CA GLY A 19 6.69 15.28 -2.34
C GLY A 19 5.23 15.76 -2.37
N LEU A 20 4.35 15.11 -1.60
CA LEU A 20 2.96 15.52 -1.39
C LEU A 20 2.76 16.33 -0.10
N ASN A 21 3.83 16.66 0.62
CA ASN A 21 3.82 17.26 1.96
C ASN A 21 3.12 16.38 3.00
N MET A 22 3.20 15.05 2.84
CA MET A 22 2.56 14.04 3.69
C MET A 22 3.61 13.10 4.30
N LYS A 23 4.72 13.67 4.78
CA LYS A 23 5.85 12.91 5.31
C LYS A 23 5.44 12.09 6.55
N ILE A 24 5.70 10.78 6.52
CA ILE A 24 5.59 9.91 7.70
C ILE A 24 6.92 9.99 8.45
N ILE A 25 6.87 10.45 9.71
CA ILE A 25 8.08 10.62 10.56
C ILE A 25 8.33 9.35 11.40
N GLU A 26 7.30 8.55 11.66
CA GLU A 26 7.41 7.30 12.41
C GLU A 26 8.14 6.21 11.62
N ASP A 27 9.04 5.48 12.28
CA ASP A 27 9.64 4.27 11.73
C ASP A 27 8.65 3.12 11.91
N ILE A 28 7.88 2.83 10.86
CA ILE A 28 6.86 1.78 10.88
C ILE A 28 7.50 0.45 10.44
N PRO A 29 7.57 -0.56 11.34
CA PRO A 29 8.11 -1.87 10.97
C PRO A 29 7.32 -2.47 9.83
N THR A 30 7.99 -2.85 8.75
CA THR A 30 7.33 -3.48 7.59
C THR A 30 7.85 -4.90 7.36
N PHE A 31 6.92 -5.82 7.08
CA PHE A 31 7.22 -7.23 6.91
C PHE A 31 6.67 -7.76 5.59
N LEU A 32 7.53 -8.45 4.83
CA LEU A 32 7.10 -9.30 3.75
C LEU A 32 6.53 -10.60 4.35
N VAL A 33 5.33 -10.99 3.98
CA VAL A 33 4.63 -12.19 4.48
C VAL A 33 4.11 -13.02 3.32
N ASP A 34 3.80 -14.29 3.56
CA ASP A 34 3.10 -15.08 2.54
C ASP A 34 1.58 -14.89 2.59
N LYS A 35 0.90 -15.46 1.61
CA LYS A 35 -0.55 -15.33 1.49
C LYS A 35 -1.32 -15.95 2.66
N HIS A 36 -0.79 -17.01 3.24
CA HIS A 36 -1.44 -17.68 4.36
C HIS A 36 -1.38 -16.83 5.62
N GLU A 37 -0.21 -16.26 5.90
CA GLU A 37 0.02 -15.44 7.09
C GLU A 37 -0.81 -14.15 7.06
N ILE A 38 -0.87 -13.43 5.94
CA ILE A 38 -1.67 -12.20 5.86
C ILE A 38 -3.17 -12.48 6.01
N ASN A 39 -3.67 -13.56 5.40
CA ASN A 39 -5.07 -13.95 5.52
C ASN A 39 -5.39 -14.34 6.97
N LYS A 40 -4.51 -15.09 7.63
CA LYS A 40 -4.64 -15.45 9.04
C LYS A 40 -4.75 -14.21 9.94
N LEU A 41 -3.82 -13.26 9.79
CA LEU A 41 -3.79 -12.04 10.61
C LEU A 41 -4.99 -11.12 10.35
N SER A 42 -5.41 -10.97 9.09
CA SER A 42 -6.60 -10.22 8.72
C SER A 42 -7.88 -10.80 9.38
N HIS A 43 -8.02 -12.13 9.36
CA HIS A 43 -9.11 -12.82 10.08
C HIS A 43 -9.03 -12.62 11.60
N GLU A 44 -7.86 -12.77 12.21
CA GLU A 44 -7.66 -12.60 13.66
C GLU A 44 -7.95 -11.16 14.13
N PHE A 45 -7.65 -10.16 13.30
CA PHE A 45 -7.86 -8.76 13.66
C PHE A 45 -9.25 -8.24 13.37
N GLY A 46 -10.10 -9.05 12.73
CA GLY A 46 -11.49 -8.74 12.49
C GLY A 46 -11.67 -7.65 11.43
N GLU A 47 -10.77 -7.59 10.45
CA GLU A 47 -11.02 -6.79 9.25
C GLU A 47 -12.30 -7.32 8.61
N LYS A 48 -13.33 -6.46 8.64
CA LYS A 48 -14.73 -6.86 8.42
C LYS A 48 -15.03 -7.24 6.98
N ASP A 49 -14.12 -6.98 6.05
CA ASP A 49 -14.31 -7.28 4.64
C ASP A 49 -13.73 -8.66 4.29
N GLN A 50 -14.48 -9.70 4.68
CA GLN A 50 -14.19 -11.11 4.33
C GLN A 50 -14.15 -11.38 2.81
N LEU A 51 -14.43 -10.36 1.98
CA LEU A 51 -14.51 -10.47 0.53
C LEU A 51 -13.17 -10.37 -0.20
N ARG A 52 -12.05 -10.05 0.46
CA ARG A 52 -10.75 -10.00 -0.22
C ARG A 52 -9.66 -10.81 0.45
N ASN A 53 -8.82 -11.30 -0.44
CA ASN A 53 -7.53 -11.91 -0.23
C ASN A 53 -6.51 -10.74 -0.14
N PRO A 54 -6.22 -10.15 1.04
CA PRO A 54 -5.38 -8.96 1.17
C PRO A 54 -3.97 -9.20 0.63
N VAL A 55 -3.42 -8.20 -0.05
CA VAL A 55 -2.02 -8.20 -0.51
C VAL A 55 -1.15 -7.22 0.27
N GLY A 56 -1.77 -6.32 1.02
CA GLY A 56 -1.20 -5.45 2.03
C GLY A 56 -2.13 -5.38 3.25
N MET A 57 -1.60 -4.93 4.38
CA MET A 57 -2.37 -4.70 5.61
C MET A 57 -1.60 -3.76 6.55
N VAL A 58 -2.30 -2.81 7.17
CA VAL A 58 -1.79 -2.05 8.33
C VAL A 58 -2.27 -2.69 9.63
N THR A 59 -1.39 -2.85 10.61
CA THR A 59 -1.78 -3.34 11.94
C THR A 59 -1.77 -2.21 12.96
N TYR A 60 -2.77 -2.24 13.84
CA TYR A 60 -2.94 -1.26 14.93
C TYR A 60 -2.88 -1.90 16.33
N LYS A 61 -2.70 -3.22 16.40
CA LYS A 61 -2.62 -3.99 17.66
C LYS A 61 -1.17 -4.36 17.96
N SER A 62 -0.81 -4.41 19.24
CA SER A 62 0.47 -4.95 19.70
C SER A 62 0.27 -6.35 20.32
N GLY A 63 1.36 -7.07 20.55
CA GLY A 63 1.33 -8.36 21.26
C GLY A 63 1.04 -9.59 20.40
N PHE A 64 1.45 -9.59 19.13
CA PHE A 64 1.23 -10.72 18.21
C PHE A 64 2.51 -11.14 17.49
N PHE A 65 2.48 -12.33 16.91
CA PHE A 65 3.59 -12.87 16.12
C PHE A 65 3.29 -12.75 14.62
N VAL A 66 4.30 -12.35 13.86
CA VAL A 66 4.30 -12.33 12.40
C VAL A 66 5.33 -13.32 11.88
N LYS A 67 4.90 -14.20 10.97
CA LYS A 67 5.78 -15.09 10.22
C LYS A 67 6.19 -14.45 8.88
N SER A 68 7.26 -13.66 8.91
CA SER A 68 7.78 -12.95 7.75
C SER A 68 8.68 -13.81 6.86
N VAL A 69 8.76 -13.45 5.59
CA VAL A 69 9.70 -13.99 4.60
C VAL A 69 10.99 -13.21 4.69
N ALA A 70 12.04 -13.86 5.20
CA ALA A 70 13.37 -13.25 5.31
C ALA A 70 14.13 -13.31 3.97
N ARG A 71 13.96 -14.40 3.21
CA ARG A 71 14.60 -14.60 1.91
C ARG A 71 13.76 -15.54 1.04
N SER A 72 13.76 -15.29 -0.26
CA SER A 72 13.30 -16.29 -1.24
C SER A 72 14.33 -16.42 -2.37
N PHE A 73 14.52 -17.64 -2.88
CA PHE A 73 15.49 -17.91 -3.94
C PHE A 73 15.04 -19.10 -4.80
N LEU A 74 15.49 -19.11 -6.05
CA LEU A 74 15.22 -20.19 -6.98
C LEU A 74 16.22 -21.34 -6.77
N GLY A 75 15.71 -22.53 -6.49
CA GLY A 75 16.45 -23.79 -6.48
C GLY A 75 15.97 -24.68 -7.61
N GLY A 76 16.65 -24.61 -8.77
CA GLY A 76 16.19 -25.30 -9.98
C GLY A 76 14.85 -24.74 -10.46
N LYS A 77 13.79 -25.57 -10.43
CA LYS A 77 12.41 -25.17 -10.77
C LYS A 77 11.57 -24.75 -9.56
N ASN A 78 12.10 -24.87 -8.35
CA ASN A 78 11.36 -24.62 -7.12
C ASN A 78 11.75 -23.28 -6.49
N ILE A 79 10.79 -22.61 -5.86
CA ILE A 79 11.05 -21.43 -5.05
C ILE A 79 11.21 -21.87 -3.60
N HIS A 80 12.39 -21.63 -3.02
CA HIS A 80 12.66 -21.85 -1.61
C HIS A 80 12.45 -20.55 -0.84
N VAL A 81 11.83 -20.66 0.34
CA VAL A 81 11.45 -19.52 1.16
C VAL A 81 11.95 -19.74 2.59
N VAL A 82 12.76 -18.82 3.08
CA VAL A 82 13.23 -18.80 4.47
C VAL A 82 12.32 -17.85 5.24
N LYS A 83 11.68 -18.36 6.29
CA LYS A 83 10.77 -17.60 7.14
C LYS A 83 11.41 -17.29 8.48
N LYS A 84 11.06 -16.14 9.05
CA LYS A 84 11.42 -15.72 10.40
C LYS A 84 10.15 -15.41 11.17
N VAL A 85 10.12 -15.72 12.46
CA VAL A 85 9.04 -15.31 13.36
C VAL A 85 9.50 -14.07 14.11
N GLN A 86 8.68 -13.02 14.11
CA GLN A 86 8.95 -11.75 14.78
C GLN A 86 7.77 -11.43 15.69
N TYR A 87 8.05 -10.93 16.90
CA TYR A 87 7.03 -10.53 17.86
C TYR A 87 6.88 -9.02 17.84
N ILE A 88 5.67 -8.54 17.61
CA ILE A 88 5.36 -7.12 17.49
C ILE A 88 4.94 -6.59 18.86
N ARG A 89 5.81 -5.78 19.48
CA ARG A 89 5.59 -5.11 20.79
C ARG A 89 5.35 -3.61 20.66
N ASN A 90 5.09 -3.13 19.45
CA ASN A 90 5.02 -1.70 19.18
C ASN A 90 3.73 -1.11 19.77
N ASP A 91 3.85 -0.09 20.63
CA ASP A 91 2.73 0.62 21.26
C ASP A 91 2.40 1.95 20.55
N GLN A 92 2.95 2.20 19.34
CA GLN A 92 2.55 3.32 18.49
C GLN A 92 1.13 3.15 17.92
N GLU A 93 0.55 4.24 17.39
CA GLU A 93 -0.77 4.24 16.74
C GLU A 93 -0.84 3.27 15.54
N VAL A 94 0.28 3.13 14.82
CA VAL A 94 0.48 2.15 13.75
C VAL A 94 1.59 1.18 14.19
N THR A 95 1.27 -0.11 14.28
CA THR A 95 2.20 -1.08 14.86
C THR A 95 3.09 -1.75 13.82
N SER A 96 2.58 -2.04 12.63
CA SER A 96 3.36 -2.55 11.49
C SER A 96 2.62 -2.45 10.16
N LEU A 97 3.37 -2.60 9.07
CA LEU A 97 2.87 -2.83 7.71
C LEU A 97 3.20 -4.26 7.28
N LEU A 98 2.26 -4.93 6.64
CA LEU A 98 2.42 -6.28 6.09
C LEU A 98 2.19 -6.25 4.59
N LEU A 99 3.06 -6.90 3.82
CA LEU A 99 2.95 -6.96 2.36
C LEU A 99 3.18 -8.40 1.88
N VAL A 100 2.35 -8.88 0.95
CA VAL A 100 2.56 -10.20 0.37
C VAL A 100 3.80 -10.20 -0.54
N TYR A 101 4.76 -11.08 -0.28
CA TYR A 101 5.96 -11.21 -1.10
C TYR A 101 5.66 -11.85 -2.47
N GLY A 102 6.58 -11.65 -3.42
CA GLY A 102 6.55 -12.34 -4.73
C GLY A 102 5.89 -11.57 -5.87
N PHE A 103 5.28 -10.40 -5.59
CA PHE A 103 4.79 -9.50 -6.64
C PHE A 103 5.92 -8.66 -7.26
N PRO A 104 5.73 -8.16 -8.50
CA PRO A 104 6.64 -7.20 -9.12
C PRO A 104 6.80 -5.93 -8.28
N ARG A 105 7.98 -5.30 -8.35
CA ARG A 105 8.31 -4.09 -7.57
C ARG A 105 7.27 -2.99 -7.70
N LEU A 106 6.84 -2.68 -8.93
CA LEU A 106 5.81 -1.69 -9.21
C LEU A 106 4.48 -1.97 -8.47
N ALA A 107 4.06 -3.25 -8.44
CA ALA A 107 2.83 -3.66 -7.77
C ALA A 107 2.97 -3.57 -6.23
N ILE A 108 4.08 -4.04 -5.67
CA ILE A 108 4.36 -3.90 -4.22
C ILE A 108 4.42 -2.42 -3.83
N GLY A 109 5.00 -1.57 -4.66
CA GLY A 109 5.04 -0.12 -4.42
C GLY A 109 3.65 0.49 -4.36
N ALA A 110 2.75 0.11 -5.28
CA ALA A 110 1.36 0.58 -5.27
C ALA A 110 0.61 0.10 -4.02
N THR A 111 0.78 -1.17 -3.63
CA THR A 111 0.23 -1.70 -2.37
C THR A 111 0.81 -0.96 -1.17
N LEU A 112 2.12 -0.75 -1.10
CA LEU A 112 2.74 -0.02 -0.01
C LEU A 112 2.24 1.44 0.06
N ALA A 113 2.05 2.11 -1.07
CA ALA A 113 1.48 3.46 -1.10
C ALA A 113 0.03 3.49 -0.60
N HIS A 114 -0.76 2.46 -0.89
CA HIS A 114 -2.10 2.28 -0.31
C HIS A 114 -2.04 2.14 1.21
N GLU A 115 -1.26 1.18 1.72
CA GLU A 115 -1.16 0.93 3.17
C GLU A 115 -0.51 2.10 3.93
N MET A 116 0.46 2.79 3.34
CA MET A 116 1.06 3.99 3.93
C MET A 116 0.05 5.14 4.03
N MET A 117 -0.97 5.20 3.18
CA MET A 117 -2.03 6.19 3.30
C MET A 117 -2.93 5.92 4.51
N HIS A 118 -3.31 4.66 4.75
CA HIS A 118 -3.99 4.26 5.99
C HIS A 118 -3.15 4.65 7.22
N ALA A 119 -1.86 4.30 7.21
CA ALA A 119 -0.95 4.64 8.30
C ALA A 119 -0.83 6.16 8.52
N TRP A 120 -0.66 6.94 7.45
CA TRP A 120 -0.58 8.40 7.53
C TRP A 120 -1.85 9.02 8.11
N MET A 121 -3.04 8.62 7.64
CA MET A 121 -4.31 9.11 8.18
C MET A 121 -4.46 8.76 9.66
N ARG A 122 -4.04 7.56 10.06
CA ARG A 122 -4.08 7.12 11.47
C ARG A 122 -3.19 8.00 12.35
N ILE A 123 -1.95 8.26 11.93
CA ILE A 123 -0.97 9.09 12.65
C ILE A 123 -1.45 10.54 12.75
N GLU A 124 -2.02 11.09 11.68
CA GLU A 124 -2.59 12.45 11.66
C GLU A 124 -3.92 12.56 12.44
N GLY A 125 -4.41 11.46 13.02
CA GLY A 125 -5.55 11.46 13.93
C GLY A 125 -6.92 11.47 13.24
N TYR A 126 -7.02 11.01 11.99
CA TYR A 126 -8.31 10.83 11.31
C TYR A 126 -9.12 9.75 12.06
N LYS A 127 -10.39 10.03 12.34
CA LYS A 127 -11.27 9.15 13.11
C LYS A 127 -12.66 9.10 12.50
N GLY A 128 -13.28 7.90 12.52
CA GLY A 128 -14.68 7.72 12.14
C GLY A 128 -14.98 7.94 10.66
N LEU A 129 -13.98 7.79 9.78
CA LEU A 129 -14.22 7.76 8.34
C LEU A 129 -15.07 6.54 7.98
N THR A 130 -15.91 6.68 6.96
CA THR A 130 -16.52 5.49 6.36
C THR A 130 -15.47 4.74 5.56
N ILE A 131 -15.66 3.42 5.42
CA ILE A 131 -14.71 2.56 4.72
C ILE A 131 -14.51 3.07 3.28
N GLU A 132 -15.57 3.54 2.62
CA GLU A 132 -15.50 4.07 1.26
C GLU A 132 -14.64 5.33 1.13
N VAL A 133 -14.65 6.21 2.14
CA VAL A 133 -13.81 7.41 2.14
C VAL A 133 -12.36 7.05 2.39
N GLU A 134 -12.11 6.19 3.37
CA GLU A 134 -10.77 5.76 3.74
C GLU A 134 -10.09 5.00 2.60
N GLU A 135 -10.74 3.95 2.09
CA GLU A 135 -10.26 3.13 0.98
C GLU A 135 -10.15 3.94 -0.31
N GLY A 136 -11.09 4.86 -0.55
CA GLY A 136 -11.07 5.70 -1.73
C GLY A 136 -9.81 6.56 -1.83
N ILE A 137 -9.37 7.16 -0.72
CA ILE A 137 -8.14 7.94 -0.69
C ILE A 137 -6.92 7.04 -0.84
N CYS A 138 -6.92 5.86 -0.19
CA CYS A 138 -5.82 4.91 -0.28
C CYS A 138 -5.63 4.37 -1.71
N GLU A 139 -6.72 4.06 -2.43
CA GLU A 139 -6.70 3.69 -3.85
C GLU A 139 -6.19 4.83 -4.75
N VAL A 140 -6.51 6.09 -4.44
CA VAL A 140 -5.94 7.25 -5.17
C VAL A 140 -4.43 7.34 -4.97
N MET A 141 -3.92 7.08 -3.76
CA MET A 141 -2.49 7.11 -3.49
C MET A 141 -1.75 5.98 -4.22
N ALA A 142 -2.33 4.78 -4.26
CA ALA A 142 -1.83 3.66 -5.06
C ALA A 142 -1.77 4.00 -6.55
N HIS A 143 -2.83 4.62 -7.09
CA HIS A 143 -2.91 5.04 -8.49
C HIS A 143 -1.87 6.12 -8.82
N ARG A 144 -1.74 7.16 -7.98
CA ARG A 144 -0.76 8.24 -8.15
C ARG A 144 0.68 7.76 -8.02
N TRP A 145 0.94 6.78 -7.17
CA TRP A 145 2.24 6.13 -7.07
C TRP A 145 2.64 5.50 -8.42
N LEU A 146 1.71 4.83 -9.12
CA LEU A 146 1.99 4.22 -10.42
C LEU A 146 2.42 5.26 -11.48
N ASP A 147 1.80 6.44 -11.47
CA ASP A 147 2.21 7.56 -12.33
C ASP A 147 3.55 8.15 -11.93
N TRP A 148 3.76 8.38 -10.63
CA TRP A 148 5.01 8.94 -10.11
C TRP A 148 6.20 8.03 -10.42
N TYR A 149 6.08 6.73 -10.13
CA TYR A 149 7.16 5.76 -10.33
C TYR A 149 7.50 5.59 -11.82
N ALA A 150 6.54 5.73 -12.72
CA ALA A 150 6.82 5.71 -14.16
C ALA A 150 7.67 6.90 -14.62
N PHE A 151 7.68 8.01 -13.87
CA PHE A 151 8.45 9.20 -14.19
C PHE A 151 9.84 9.22 -13.52
N VAL A 152 9.95 8.77 -12.27
CA VAL A 152 11.19 8.87 -11.49
C VAL A 152 11.85 7.53 -11.14
N GLY A 153 11.16 6.41 -11.37
CA GLY A 153 11.62 5.08 -10.98
C GLY A 153 12.80 4.63 -11.82
N ASP A 154 13.85 4.16 -11.15
CA ASP A 154 15.10 3.73 -11.78
C ASP A 154 14.87 2.63 -12.83
N ASP A 155 13.93 1.71 -12.54
CA ASP A 155 13.51 0.63 -13.44
C ASP A 155 12.99 1.15 -14.80
N PHE A 156 12.43 2.36 -14.87
CA PHE A 156 11.96 2.94 -16.13
C PHE A 156 13.07 3.66 -16.91
N LEU A 157 14.14 4.08 -16.23
CA LEU A 157 15.24 4.86 -16.80
C LEU A 157 16.42 4.00 -17.29
N HIS A 158 16.66 2.85 -16.67
CA HIS A 158 17.85 2.02 -16.91
C HIS A 158 17.54 0.59 -17.33
N THR A 159 16.52 0.40 -18.18
CA THR A 159 16.11 -0.93 -18.66
C THR A 159 16.16 -1.08 -20.18
N THR A 160 16.13 -2.33 -20.65
CA THR A 160 16.01 -2.60 -22.10
C THR A 160 14.64 -2.13 -22.62
N PRO A 161 14.49 -1.88 -23.93
CA PRO A 161 13.20 -1.50 -24.51
C PRO A 161 12.06 -2.48 -24.16
N GLU A 162 12.33 -3.78 -24.10
CA GLU A 162 11.37 -4.83 -23.77
C GLU A 162 10.93 -4.74 -22.30
N GLN A 163 11.89 -4.54 -21.39
CA GLN A 163 11.61 -4.36 -19.97
C GLN A 163 10.82 -3.07 -19.72
N ALA A 164 11.18 -1.96 -20.38
CA ALA A 164 10.45 -0.71 -20.30
C ALA A 164 9.01 -0.87 -20.82
N GLN A 165 8.81 -1.62 -21.92
CA GLN A 165 7.47 -1.92 -22.43
C GLN A 165 6.67 -2.81 -21.47
N PHE A 166 7.30 -3.82 -20.88
CA PHE A 166 6.67 -4.65 -19.85
C PHE A 166 6.19 -3.81 -18.67
N LEU A 167 7.02 -2.89 -18.17
CA LEU A 167 6.67 -2.01 -17.06
C LEU A 167 5.53 -1.05 -17.41
N ARG A 168 5.49 -0.50 -18.64
CA ARG A 168 4.36 0.29 -19.14
C ARG A 168 3.05 -0.51 -19.15
N ASN A 169 3.09 -1.73 -19.71
CA ASN A 169 1.92 -2.60 -19.74
C ASN A 169 1.45 -3.00 -18.33
N LEU A 170 2.40 -3.27 -17.42
CA LEU A 170 2.09 -3.59 -16.03
C LEU A 170 1.46 -2.40 -15.31
N LYS A 171 1.99 -1.19 -15.51
CA LYS A 171 1.40 0.05 -14.98
C LYS A 171 -0.04 0.21 -15.43
N GLU A 172 -0.28 0.14 -16.74
CA GLU A 172 -1.62 0.27 -17.33
C GLU A 172 -2.58 -0.80 -16.81
N PHE A 173 -2.12 -2.04 -16.68
CA PHE A 173 -2.91 -3.12 -16.09
C PHE A 173 -3.31 -2.82 -14.64
N LEU A 174 -2.36 -2.35 -13.82
CA LEU A 174 -2.62 -2.02 -12.41
C LEU A 174 -3.55 -0.81 -12.27
N GLN A 175 -3.38 0.24 -13.06
CA GLN A 175 -4.29 1.41 -13.07
C GLN A 175 -5.70 0.99 -13.48
N ASN A 176 -5.85 0.22 -14.57
CA ASN A 176 -7.15 -0.29 -15.00
C ASN A 176 -7.85 -1.12 -13.92
N LYS A 177 -7.11 -1.91 -13.12
CA LYS A 177 -7.69 -2.67 -12.01
C LYS A 177 -8.28 -1.78 -10.91
N ILE A 178 -7.71 -0.60 -10.67
CA ILE A 178 -8.23 0.36 -9.69
C ILE A 178 -9.43 1.09 -10.30
N GLU A 179 -9.26 1.66 -11.50
CA GLU A 179 -10.25 2.50 -12.17
C GLU A 179 -11.55 1.75 -12.49
N ARG A 180 -11.43 0.50 -12.93
CA ARG A 180 -12.56 -0.37 -13.32
C ARG A 180 -13.00 -1.32 -12.20
N ASN A 181 -12.59 -1.06 -10.96
CA ASN A 181 -13.08 -1.84 -9.84
C ASN A 181 -14.58 -1.55 -9.65
N ASP A 182 -15.41 -2.58 -9.80
CA ASP A 182 -16.87 -2.47 -9.66
C ASP A 182 -17.31 -2.49 -8.18
N CYS A 183 -16.41 -2.83 -7.25
CA CYS A 183 -16.72 -2.77 -5.83
C CYS A 183 -17.08 -1.34 -5.41
N LYS A 184 -18.23 -1.17 -4.77
CA LYS A 184 -18.70 0.15 -4.32
C LYS A 184 -17.73 0.80 -3.33
N ILE A 185 -17.11 0.00 -2.45
CA ILE A 185 -16.19 0.50 -1.43
C ILE A 185 -14.90 0.98 -2.08
N TYR A 186 -14.15 0.07 -2.69
CA TYR A 186 -12.84 0.37 -3.26
C TYR A 186 -12.94 1.19 -4.56
N GLY A 187 -13.69 0.71 -5.55
CA GLY A 187 -13.79 1.37 -6.85
C GLY A 187 -14.70 2.59 -6.84
N GLY A 188 -15.83 2.52 -6.13
CA GLY A 188 -16.69 3.70 -5.92
C GLY A 188 -15.99 4.78 -5.11
N GLY A 189 -15.42 4.40 -3.97
CA GLY A 189 -14.60 5.30 -3.14
C GLY A 189 -13.45 5.93 -3.91
N PHE A 190 -12.72 5.15 -4.73
CA PHE A 190 -11.67 5.69 -5.60
C PHE A 190 -12.19 6.76 -6.55
N ARG A 191 -13.31 6.52 -7.24
CA ARG A 191 -13.88 7.48 -8.19
C ARG A 191 -14.31 8.77 -7.49
N ASP A 192 -14.96 8.66 -6.34
CA ASP A 192 -15.38 9.81 -5.53
C ASP A 192 -14.18 10.61 -5.02
N ALA A 193 -13.16 9.92 -4.47
CA ALA A 193 -11.93 10.52 -3.98
C ALA A 193 -11.15 11.21 -5.10
N LYS A 194 -10.98 10.54 -6.24
CA LYS A 194 -10.27 11.06 -7.43
C LYS A 194 -10.96 12.31 -7.95
N TRP A 195 -12.28 12.30 -8.07
CA TRP A 195 -13.06 13.45 -8.50
C TRP A 195 -12.88 14.65 -7.55
N ALA A 196 -12.99 14.43 -6.23
CA ALA A 196 -12.81 15.48 -5.24
C ALA A 196 -11.39 16.07 -5.29
N ILE A 197 -10.37 15.22 -5.39
CA ILE A 197 -8.97 15.63 -5.46
C ILE A 197 -8.65 16.37 -6.77
N GLU A 198 -9.23 15.96 -7.90
CA GLU A 198 -9.06 16.65 -9.19
C GLU A 198 -9.75 18.02 -9.18
N LYS A 199 -10.92 18.13 -8.55
CA LYS A 199 -11.70 19.37 -8.49
C LYS A 199 -11.14 20.38 -7.49
N TYR A 200 -10.73 19.91 -6.31
CA TYR A 200 -10.38 20.77 -5.17
C TYR A 200 -8.91 20.74 -4.77
N GLY A 201 -8.13 19.81 -5.34
CA GLY A 201 -6.75 19.56 -4.95
C GLY A 201 -6.63 18.62 -3.74
N LEU A 202 -5.50 17.90 -3.68
CA LEU A 202 -5.23 16.90 -2.64
C LEU A 202 -5.26 17.51 -1.24
N LYS A 203 -4.49 18.58 -1.02
CA LYS A 203 -4.35 19.23 0.31
C LYS A 203 -5.70 19.68 0.88
N TYR A 204 -6.53 20.31 0.06
CA TYR A 204 -7.85 20.75 0.50
C TYR A 204 -8.74 19.54 0.79
N THR A 205 -8.76 18.55 -0.09
CA THR A 205 -9.61 17.37 0.06
C THR A 205 -9.31 16.60 1.34
N ILE A 206 -8.04 16.31 1.63
CA ILE A 206 -7.65 15.60 2.87
C ILE A 206 -7.99 16.43 4.11
N SER A 207 -7.76 17.76 4.08
CA SER A 207 -8.10 18.64 5.20
C SER A 207 -9.61 18.69 5.45
N HIS A 208 -10.41 18.70 4.38
CA HIS A 208 -11.85 18.66 4.47
C HIS A 208 -12.33 17.31 5.04
N VAL A 209 -11.79 16.19 4.55
CA VAL A 209 -12.10 14.84 5.06
C VAL A 209 -11.74 14.73 6.55
N ALA A 210 -10.60 15.28 6.99
CA ALA A 210 -10.23 15.30 8.40
C ALA A 210 -11.28 16.01 9.28
N GLN A 211 -11.91 17.06 8.77
CA GLN A 211 -12.87 17.88 9.50
C GLN A 211 -14.31 17.31 9.44
N THR A 212 -14.70 16.73 8.31
CA THR A 212 -16.11 16.38 8.04
C THR A 212 -16.36 14.87 7.92
N GLY A 213 -15.30 14.08 7.76
CA GLY A 213 -15.37 12.65 7.48
C GLY A 213 -15.89 12.31 6.07
N LYS A 214 -16.02 13.30 5.17
CA LYS A 214 -16.62 13.13 3.84
C LYS A 214 -15.79 13.84 2.77
N PHE A 215 -15.96 13.45 1.52
CA PHE A 215 -15.40 14.21 0.40
C PHE A 215 -16.14 15.54 0.20
N PRO A 216 -15.41 16.61 -0.19
CA PRO A 216 -16.03 17.87 -0.60
C PRO A 216 -16.87 17.67 -1.87
N GLN A 217 -18.01 18.38 -1.95
CA GLN A 217 -18.96 18.34 -3.09
C GLN A 217 -18.92 19.65 -3.87
#